data_AF-A0A6N8FRM0-F1
#
_entry.id   AF-A0A6N8FRM0-F1
#
_cell.length_a   1.000
_cell.length_b   1.000
_cell.length_c   1.000
_cell.angle_alpha   90.00
_cell.angle_beta   90.00
_cell.angle_gamma   90.00
#
_symmetry.space_group_name_H-M   'P 1'
#
loop_
_entity.id
_entity.type
_entity.pdbx_description
1 polymer ?
#
loop_
_entity_poly.entity_id
_entity_poly.type
_entity_poly.pdbx_seq_one_letter_code
_entity_poly.pdbx_strand_id
1 'polypeptide(L)'
;MTNPPSSYYPDIGVLGEDLVAQWLQSQSWQILHRRWRCRWGELDIVAQQTTTPLLAFVEVKTRSSGNWDEGGLLSLTPRKQAKLWRTANFYLTKYSYLNDCPCRFDVALVYSQRFATHPPQIKKPTIFESQVIQVGNAKFQLLLQEYIPAAFG
;
A
#
# COMPACT_ATOMS: atom_id res chain seq x y z
N MET A 1 -32.67 1.32 7.65
CA MET A 1 -31.61 0.28 7.60
C MET A 1 -30.35 0.89 8.21
N THR A 2 -30.00 0.48 9.43
CA THR A 2 -28.83 0.99 10.14
C THR A 2 -27.57 0.39 9.50
N ASN A 3 -26.63 1.24 9.04
CA ASN A 3 -25.32 0.75 8.64
C ASN A 3 -24.67 0.03 9.85
N PRO A 4 -24.14 -1.19 9.69
CA PRO A 4 -23.44 -1.86 10.78
C PRO A 4 -22.22 -1.03 11.22
N PRO A 5 -21.77 -1.15 12.48
CA PRO A 5 -20.64 -0.40 13.02
C PRO A 5 -19.39 -0.60 12.17
N SER A 6 -18.53 0.42 12.11
CA SER A 6 -17.32 0.45 11.27
C SER A 6 -16.35 -0.72 11.52
N SER A 7 -16.40 -1.34 12.70
CA SER A 7 -15.62 -2.52 13.08
C SER A 7 -16.02 -3.82 12.36
N TYR A 8 -17.12 -3.83 11.61
CA TYR A 8 -17.61 -5.02 10.88
C TYR A 8 -17.01 -5.15 9.47
N TYR A 9 -16.34 -4.11 8.98
CA TYR A 9 -15.64 -4.14 7.70
C TYR A 9 -14.12 -4.22 7.96
N PRO A 10 -13.37 -5.04 7.22
CA PRO A 10 -11.92 -5.07 7.28
C PRO A 10 -11.44 -3.67 6.93
N ASP A 11 -10.36 -3.28 7.60
CA ASP A 11 -9.71 -2.02 7.34
C ASP A 11 -9.38 -1.94 5.85
N ILE A 12 -9.98 -0.96 5.16
CA ILE A 12 -9.75 -0.74 3.73
C ILE A 12 -8.25 -0.54 3.43
N GLY A 13 -7.47 -0.06 4.42
CA GLY A 13 -6.02 0.00 4.36
C GLY A 13 -5.41 -1.38 4.10
N VAL A 14 -5.84 -2.40 4.86
CA VAL A 14 -5.36 -3.79 4.71
C VAL A 14 -5.70 -4.34 3.33
N LEU A 15 -6.92 -4.12 2.85
CA LEU A 15 -7.32 -4.61 1.54
C LEU A 15 -6.52 -3.93 0.41
N GLY A 16 -6.22 -2.64 0.54
CA GLY A 16 -5.38 -1.95 -0.43
C GLY A 16 -3.93 -2.44 -0.39
N GLU A 17 -3.41 -2.75 0.79
CA GLU A 17 -2.10 -3.37 0.93
C GLU A 17 -2.06 -4.77 0.32
N ASP A 18 -3.14 -5.57 0.45
CA ASP A 18 -3.27 -6.87 -0.21
C ASP A 18 -3.20 -6.72 -1.74
N LEU A 19 -3.92 -5.74 -2.29
CA LEU A 19 -3.90 -5.44 -3.73
C LEU A 19 -2.49 -5.08 -4.22
N VAL A 20 -1.80 -4.19 -3.49
CA VAL A 20 -0.45 -3.74 -3.86
C VAL A 20 0.55 -4.88 -3.78
N ALA A 21 0.47 -5.73 -2.75
CA ALA A 21 1.34 -6.89 -2.62
C ALA A 21 1.17 -7.86 -3.79
N GLN A 22 -0.08 -8.14 -4.19
CA GLN A 22 -0.38 -9.01 -5.32
C GLN A 22 0.12 -8.42 -6.65
N TRP A 23 -0.08 -7.12 -6.85
CA TRP A 23 0.46 -6.44 -8.02
C TRP A 23 2.00 -6.48 -8.05
N LEU A 24 2.67 -6.21 -6.93
CA LEU A 24 4.13 -6.31 -6.84
C LEU A 24 4.64 -7.71 -7.21
N GLN A 25 3.96 -8.76 -6.74
CA GLN A 25 4.27 -10.14 -7.11
C GLN A 25 4.14 -10.38 -8.61
N SER A 26 3.09 -9.84 -9.27
CA SER A 26 2.95 -9.91 -10.72
C SER A 26 4.04 -9.13 -11.47
N GLN A 27 4.62 -8.11 -10.83
CA GLN A 27 5.75 -7.32 -11.34
C GLN A 27 7.12 -7.89 -10.98
N SER A 28 7.23 -9.18 -10.64
CA SER A 28 8.50 -9.84 -10.29
C SER A 28 9.16 -9.27 -9.03
N TRP A 29 8.36 -8.95 -8.01
CA TRP A 29 8.84 -8.66 -6.66
C TRP A 29 8.46 -9.79 -5.70
N GLN A 30 9.42 -10.20 -4.88
CA GLN A 30 9.17 -11.07 -3.74
C GLN A 30 8.76 -10.21 -2.54
N ILE A 31 7.59 -10.49 -1.97
CA ILE A 31 7.16 -9.88 -0.71
C ILE A 31 7.91 -10.55 0.44
N LEU A 32 8.73 -9.79 1.16
CA LEU A 32 9.47 -10.27 2.32
C LEU A 32 8.60 -10.17 3.58
N HIS A 33 8.03 -8.99 3.81
CA HIS A 33 7.17 -8.73 4.95
C HIS A 33 6.04 -7.75 4.61
N ARG A 34 4.97 -7.85 5.40
CA ARG A 34 3.77 -7.02 5.30
C ARG A 34 3.37 -6.59 6.70
N ARG A 35 2.94 -5.34 6.87
CA ARG A 35 2.58 -4.74 8.17
C ARG A 35 3.64 -4.99 9.23
N TRP A 36 4.90 -4.81 8.87
CA TRP A 36 6.01 -5.08 9.76
C TRP A 36 6.11 -3.98 10.80
N ARG A 37 5.99 -4.33 12.08
CA ARG A 37 5.94 -3.37 13.19
C ARG A 37 7.15 -3.47 14.09
N CYS A 38 7.59 -2.32 14.60
CA CYS A 38 8.56 -2.21 15.67
C CYS A 38 8.24 -1.01 16.56
N ARG A 39 9.05 -0.78 17.60
CA ARG A 39 8.86 0.35 18.53
C ARG A 39 8.93 1.74 17.86
N TRP A 40 9.52 1.84 16.66
CA TRP A 40 9.70 3.11 15.95
C TRP A 40 8.60 3.40 14.94
N GLY A 41 7.85 2.39 14.51
CA GLY A 41 6.86 2.53 13.45
C GLY A 41 6.48 1.22 12.78
N GLU A 42 5.89 1.36 11.61
CA GLU A 42 5.37 0.28 10.77
C GLU A 42 5.88 0.49 9.34
N LEU A 43 6.11 -0.61 8.63
CA LEU A 43 6.36 -0.67 7.20
C LEU A 43 5.22 -1.48 6.58
N ASP A 44 4.46 -0.89 5.65
CA ASP A 44 3.29 -1.56 5.08
C ASP A 44 3.71 -2.78 4.25
N ILE A 45 4.65 -2.59 3.33
CA ILE A 45 5.22 -3.69 2.53
C ILE A 45 6.74 -3.53 2.44
N VAL A 46 7.46 -4.64 2.63
CA VAL A 46 8.87 -4.77 2.28
C VAL A 46 8.99 -5.81 1.18
N ALA A 47 9.52 -5.40 0.02
CA ALA A 47 9.62 -6.25 -1.16
C ALA A 47 11.02 -6.20 -1.76
N GLN A 48 11.50 -7.32 -2.30
CA GLN A 48 12.77 -7.43 -2.99
C GLN A 48 12.52 -7.81 -4.44
N GLN A 49 13.19 -7.14 -5.38
CA GLN A 49 13.07 -7.46 -6.78
C GLN A 49 13.69 -8.84 -7.07
N THR A 50 13.07 -9.68 -7.90
CA THR A 50 13.60 -11.05 -8.11
C THR A 50 14.79 -11.08 -9.06
N THR A 51 14.97 -10.03 -9.88
CA THR A 51 16.04 -9.94 -10.89
C THR A 51 17.26 -9.13 -10.44
N THR A 52 17.13 -8.33 -9.39
CA THR A 52 18.19 -7.45 -8.87
C THR A 52 18.13 -7.44 -7.34
N PRO A 53 19.22 -7.09 -6.62
CA PRO A 53 19.19 -7.01 -5.16
C PRO A 53 18.44 -5.76 -4.63
N LEU A 54 17.55 -5.14 -5.42
CA LEU A 54 16.85 -3.92 -5.02
C LEU A 54 15.75 -4.24 -3.99
N LEU A 55 15.77 -3.49 -2.88
CA LEU A 55 14.76 -3.54 -1.82
C LEU A 55 13.83 -2.30 -1.92
N ALA A 56 12.53 -2.52 -1.81
CA ALA A 56 11.53 -1.47 -1.75
C ALA A 56 10.80 -1.51 -0.40
N PHE A 57 10.80 -0.38 0.29
CA PHE A 57 9.90 -0.12 1.42
C PHE A 57 8.71 0.67 0.89
N VAL A 58 7.56 0.01 0.75
CA VAL A 58 6.39 0.60 0.09
C VAL A 58 5.39 1.06 1.14
N GLU A 59 5.04 2.34 1.10
CA GLU A 59 3.92 2.91 1.84
C GLU A 59 2.64 2.82 0.98
N VAL A 60 1.57 2.25 1.52
CA VAL A 60 0.29 2.08 0.82
C VAL A 60 -0.73 3.07 1.35
N LYS A 61 -1.31 3.87 0.46
CA LYS A 61 -2.38 4.80 0.81
C LYS A 61 -3.67 4.41 0.11
N THR A 62 -4.58 3.85 0.89
CA THR A 62 -5.93 3.52 0.44
C THR A 62 -6.89 4.67 0.73
N ARG A 63 -7.62 5.13 -0.29
CA ARG A 63 -8.55 6.26 -0.18
C ARG A 63 -9.94 5.87 -0.63
N SER A 64 -10.97 6.31 0.09
CA SER A 64 -12.37 6.13 -0.28
C SER A 64 -12.92 7.29 -1.12
N SER A 65 -13.99 7.04 -1.87
CA SER A 65 -14.76 8.10 -2.55
C SER A 65 -15.21 9.20 -1.56
N GLY A 66 -14.92 10.46 -1.86
CA GLY A 66 -15.32 11.63 -1.04
C GLY A 66 -14.19 12.33 -0.27
N ASN A 67 -12.98 11.74 -0.23
CA ASN A 67 -11.80 12.31 0.45
C ASN A 67 -10.63 12.47 -0.55
N TRP A 68 -10.94 13.06 -1.71
CA TRP A 68 -10.01 13.30 -2.82
C TRP A 68 -9.21 14.59 -2.61
N ASP A 69 -8.68 14.80 -1.42
CA ASP A 69 -7.85 15.96 -1.14
C ASP A 69 -6.44 15.70 -1.70
N GLU A 70 -5.86 16.67 -2.39
CA GLU A 70 -4.71 16.67 -3.32
C GLU A 70 -3.40 15.96 -2.89
N GLY A 71 -3.33 15.34 -1.72
CA GLY A 71 -2.07 14.94 -1.08
C GLY A 71 -1.60 13.50 -1.25
N GLY A 72 -1.66 12.91 -2.44
CA GLY A 72 -1.06 11.58 -2.70
C GLY A 72 0.38 11.53 -2.20
N LEU A 73 1.23 12.38 -2.78
CA LEU A 73 2.60 12.66 -2.31
C LEU A 73 2.64 13.58 -1.07
N LEU A 74 1.79 14.62 -1.00
CA LEU A 74 1.86 15.66 0.05
C LEU A 74 1.67 15.13 1.48
N SER A 75 1.14 13.91 1.64
CA SER A 75 0.99 13.25 2.95
C SER A 75 2.26 12.56 3.46
N LEU A 76 3.33 12.45 2.66
CA LEU A 76 4.67 12.08 3.14
C LEU A 76 5.41 13.29 3.69
N THR A 77 4.89 13.86 4.78
CA THR A 77 5.57 14.96 5.48
C THR A 77 7.00 14.56 5.88
N PRO A 78 7.95 15.52 6.04
CA PRO A 78 9.31 15.22 6.50
C PRO A 78 9.35 14.39 7.80
N ARG A 79 8.40 14.64 8.71
CA ARG A 79 8.24 13.86 9.94
C ARG A 79 7.89 12.39 9.67
N LYS A 80 7.02 12.13 8.69
CA LYS A 80 6.65 10.76 8.29
C LYS A 80 7.82 10.06 7.61
N GLN A 81 8.53 10.76 6.72
CA GLN A 81 9.74 10.24 6.08
C GLN A 81 10.80 9.86 7.12
N ALA A 82 11.10 10.74 8.09
CA ALA A 82 12.06 10.44 9.16
C ALA A 82 11.67 9.21 10.00
N LYS A 83 10.36 9.00 10.23
CA LYS A 83 9.85 7.80 10.92
C LYS A 83 10.04 6.54 10.08
N LEU A 84 9.75 6.60 8.78
CA LEU A 84 9.96 5.48 7.86
C LEU A 84 11.44 5.13 7.74
N TRP A 85 12.31 6.12 7.61
CA TRP A 85 13.77 5.96 7.64
C TRP A 85 14.25 5.23 8.90
N ARG A 86 13.82 5.69 10.07
CA ARG A 86 14.21 5.03 11.34
C ARG A 86 13.70 3.59 11.43
N THR A 87 12.50 3.35 10.92
CA THR A 87 11.85 2.03 10.93
C THR A 87 12.55 1.07 9.97
N ALA A 88 12.89 1.52 8.76
CA ALA A 88 13.64 0.77 7.76
C ALA A 88 15.08 0.47 8.22
N ASN A 89 15.77 1.43 8.83
CA ASN A 89 17.10 1.17 9.40
C ASN A 89 17.03 0.08 10.48
N PHE A 90 16.04 0.12 11.37
CA PHE A 90 15.87 -0.93 12.38
C PHE A 90 15.44 -2.28 11.77
N TYR A 91 14.71 -2.26 10.66
CA TYR A 91 14.42 -3.47 9.89
C TYR A 91 15.73 -4.07 9.35
N LEU A 92 16.58 -3.28 8.70
CA LEU A 92 17.86 -3.75 8.13
C LEU A 92 18.80 -4.31 9.20
N THR A 93 18.87 -3.71 10.39
CA THR A 93 19.68 -4.30 11.48
C THR A 93 19.16 -5.68 11.95
N LYS A 94 17.85 -5.95 11.83
CA LYS A 94 17.25 -7.24 12.17
C LYS A 94 17.44 -8.29 11.07
N TYR A 95 17.47 -7.85 9.81
CA TYR A 95 17.62 -8.70 8.62
C TYR A 95 18.93 -8.36 7.92
N SER A 96 20.05 -8.58 8.61
CA SER A 96 21.38 -8.11 8.20
C SER A 96 21.86 -8.65 6.84
N TYR A 97 21.31 -9.77 6.36
CA TYR A 97 21.56 -10.28 5.01
C TYR A 97 21.04 -9.35 3.90
N LEU A 98 20.24 -8.34 4.23
CA LEU A 98 19.74 -7.30 3.32
C LEU A 98 20.55 -6.00 3.36
N ASN A 99 21.57 -5.88 4.23
CA ASN A 99 22.28 -4.61 4.44
C ASN A 99 22.99 -4.09 3.19
N ASP A 100 23.45 -4.98 2.32
CA ASP A 100 24.15 -4.62 1.08
C ASP A 100 23.19 -4.40 -0.11
N CYS A 101 21.88 -4.60 0.10
CA CYS A 101 20.87 -4.35 -0.92
C CYS A 101 20.63 -2.84 -1.06
N PRO A 102 20.76 -2.25 -2.27
CA PRO A 102 20.24 -0.91 -2.52
C PRO A 102 18.76 -0.88 -2.13
N CYS A 103 18.31 0.18 -1.45
CA CYS A 103 16.93 0.32 -1.06
C CYS A 103 16.34 1.67 -1.46
N ARG A 104 15.01 1.70 -1.61
CA ARG A 104 14.25 2.92 -1.88
C ARG A 104 12.92 2.88 -1.14
N PHE A 105 12.32 4.06 -0.98
CA PHE A 105 10.97 4.20 -0.45
C PHE A 105 10.00 4.48 -1.59
N ASP A 106 8.99 3.62 -1.72
CA ASP A 106 7.99 3.71 -2.78
C ASP A 106 6.62 4.06 -2.18
N VAL A 107 5.73 4.62 -2.99
CA VAL A 107 4.35 4.91 -2.59
C VAL A 107 3.37 4.26 -3.58
N ALA A 108 2.38 3.54 -3.05
CA ALA A 108 1.27 3.03 -3.81
C ALA A 108 -0.03 3.74 -3.43
N LEU A 109 -0.75 4.26 -4.42
CA LEU A 109 -2.06 4.89 -4.23
C LEU A 109 -3.16 3.94 -4.66
N VAL A 110 -3.97 3.49 -3.70
CA VAL A 110 -5.12 2.63 -3.92
C VAL A 110 -6.40 3.43 -3.77
N TYR A 111 -7.26 3.37 -4.77
CA TYR A 111 -8.61 3.90 -4.69
C TYR A 111 -9.59 2.80 -4.33
N SER A 112 -10.46 3.06 -3.35
CA SER A 112 -11.51 2.17 -2.87
C SER A 112 -12.87 2.81 -3.09
N GLN A 113 -13.77 2.06 -3.72
CA GLN A 113 -15.15 2.48 -3.90
C GLN A 113 -16.10 1.36 -3.53
N ARG A 114 -17.00 1.65 -2.60
CA ARG A 114 -18.11 0.76 -2.27
C ARG A 114 -19.18 0.85 -3.35
N PHE A 115 -19.77 -0.28 -3.72
CA PHE A 115 -20.87 -0.36 -4.68
C PHE A 115 -21.94 -1.36 -4.24
N ALA A 116 -23.17 -1.21 -4.76
CA ALA A 116 -24.32 -2.01 -4.34
C ALA A 116 -24.53 -3.24 -5.23
N THR A 117 -24.59 -3.06 -6.55
CA THR A 117 -24.95 -4.12 -7.51
C THR A 117 -23.78 -4.48 -8.41
N HIS A 118 -23.30 -3.51 -9.18
CA HIS A 118 -22.20 -3.68 -10.14
C HIS A 118 -21.07 -2.69 -9.85
N PRO A 119 -19.80 -3.10 -10.05
CA PRO A 119 -18.69 -2.18 -9.90
C PRO A 119 -18.84 -1.02 -10.90
N PRO A 120 -18.69 0.23 -10.46
CA PRO A 120 -18.78 1.37 -11.35
C PRO A 120 -17.71 1.27 -12.44
N GLN A 121 -18.06 1.71 -13.65
CA GLN A 121 -17.06 1.91 -14.70
C GLN A 121 -16.23 3.15 -14.34
N ILE A 122 -15.09 2.93 -13.71
CA ILE A 122 -14.19 4.01 -13.31
C ILE A 122 -13.38 4.45 -14.53
N LYS A 123 -13.73 5.60 -15.11
CA LYS A 123 -12.97 6.25 -16.18
C LYS A 123 -11.77 7.00 -15.58
N LYS A 124 -10.74 6.26 -15.18
CA LYS A 124 -9.45 6.84 -14.81
C LYS A 124 -8.37 6.37 -15.79
N PRO A 125 -7.44 7.24 -16.20
CA PRO A 125 -6.51 6.95 -17.29
C PRO A 125 -5.47 5.88 -16.94
N THR A 126 -5.22 5.61 -15.66
CA THR A 126 -4.21 4.64 -15.23
C THR A 126 -4.77 3.74 -14.13
N ILE A 127 -4.83 2.44 -14.43
CA ILE A 127 -5.17 1.38 -13.48
C ILE A 127 -4.13 0.28 -13.71
N PHE A 128 -3.31 0.03 -12.68
CA PHE A 128 -2.28 -1.01 -12.73
C PHE A 128 -2.80 -2.38 -12.32
N GLU A 129 -3.76 -2.41 -11.39
CA GLU A 129 -4.43 -3.62 -10.91
C GLU A 129 -5.82 -3.25 -10.37
N SER A 130 -6.77 -4.17 -10.48
CA SER A 130 -8.15 -3.97 -10.01
C SER A 130 -8.69 -5.23 -9.34
N GLN A 131 -9.29 -5.08 -8.16
CA GLN A 131 -9.96 -6.17 -7.47
C GLN A 131 -11.33 -5.78 -6.97
N VAL A 132 -12.27 -6.72 -7.13
CA VAL A 132 -13.58 -6.64 -6.50
C VAL A 132 -13.55 -7.55 -5.29
N ILE A 133 -13.77 -6.97 -4.11
CA ILE A 133 -13.77 -7.69 -2.84
C ILE A 133 -15.15 -7.54 -2.21
N GLN A 134 -15.71 -8.66 -1.75
CA GLN A 134 -16.93 -8.66 -0.96
C GLN A 134 -16.58 -8.89 0.50
N VAL A 135 -17.07 -7.99 1.37
CA VAL A 135 -16.95 -8.15 2.82
C VAL A 135 -18.33 -8.06 3.45
N GLY A 136 -18.79 -9.19 3.99
CA GLY A 136 -20.16 -9.35 4.43
C GLY A 136 -21.12 -9.01 3.28
N ASN A 137 -21.95 -7.99 3.51
CA ASN A 137 -22.92 -7.49 2.52
C ASN A 137 -22.41 -6.30 1.70
N ALA A 138 -21.22 -5.78 1.98
CA ALA A 138 -20.64 -4.68 1.20
C ALA A 138 -19.72 -5.24 0.11
N LYS A 139 -19.80 -4.64 -1.08
CA LYS A 139 -18.87 -4.91 -2.17
C LYS A 139 -18.01 -3.67 -2.39
N PHE A 140 -16.72 -3.88 -2.55
CA PHE A 140 -15.72 -2.86 -2.78
C PHE A 140 -15.01 -3.15 -4.09
N GLN A 141 -14.74 -2.10 -4.85
CA GLN A 141 -13.80 -2.13 -5.95
C GLN A 141 -12.56 -1.37 -5.51
N LEU A 142 -11.42 -2.05 -5.54
CA LEU A 142 -10.10 -1.49 -5.26
C LEU A 142 -9.34 -1.37 -6.58
N LEU A 143 -8.70 -0.22 -6.79
CA LEU A 143 -7.90 0.06 -7.96
C LEU A 143 -6.53 0.57 -7.51
N LEU A 144 -5.45 -0.06 -7.96
CA LEU A 144 -4.12 0.52 -7.87
C LEU A 144 -3.99 1.57 -8.96
N GLN A 145 -3.95 2.84 -8.55
CA GLN A 145 -4.02 3.99 -9.43
C GLN A 145 -2.64 4.44 -9.89
N GLU A 146 -1.71 4.42 -8.94
CA GLU A 146 -0.38 4.99 -9.09
C GLU A 146 0.59 4.21 -8.23
N TYR A 147 1.77 3.97 -8.77
CA TYR A 147 2.92 3.43 -8.05
C TYR A 147 4.12 4.32 -8.34
N ILE A 148 4.65 4.95 -7.29
CA ILE A 148 5.67 5.99 -7.37
C ILE A 148 6.96 5.41 -6.79
N PRO A 149 7.89 4.95 -7.64
CA PRO A 149 9.17 4.45 -7.17
C PRO A 149 10.06 5.59 -6.69
N ALA A 150 10.90 5.32 -5.69
CA ALA A 150 11.82 6.30 -5.11
C ALA A 150 11.14 7.64 -4.76
N ALA A 151 9.96 7.55 -4.15
CA ALA A 151 9.09 8.69 -3.83
C ALA A 151 9.77 9.70 -2.88
N PHE A 152 10.74 9.24 -2.08
CA PHE A 152 11.61 10.09 -1.27
C PHE A 152 12.91 9.38 -0.90
N GLY A 153 13.90 10.18 -0.52
CA GLY A 153 15.21 9.80 0.00
C GLY A 153 15.63 10.82 1.05
#